data_AF-A0A7L0JEH1-F1
#
_entry.id   AF-A0A7L0JEH1-F1
#
_cell.length_a   1.000
_cell.length_b   1.000
_cell.length_c   1.000
_cell.angle_alpha   90.00
_cell.angle_beta   90.00
_cell.angle_gamma   90.00
#
_symmetry.space_group_name_H-M   'P 1'
#
loop_
_entity.id
_entity.type
_entity.pdbx_description
1 polymer ?
#
loop_
_entity_poly.entity_id
_entity_poly.type
_entity_poly.pdbx_seq_one_letter_code
_entity_poly.pdbx_strand_id
1 'polypeptide(L)'
;LALASCNVLQFGAIVKHKTGKSPLSYNGYGCYCGLGGSKKPLDATDNCCRAHNCCYKKLASSHCSPKVVTYKYFLQRRQIMCG
;
A
#
# COMPACT_ATOMS: atom_id res chain seq x y z
N LEU A 1 -18.26 -16.25 -12.12
CA LEU A 1 -17.54 -14.96 -12.13
C LEU A 1 -18.02 -14.13 -10.94
N ALA A 2 -17.16 -13.97 -9.93
CA ALA A 2 -17.34 -12.95 -8.90
C ALA A 2 -16.01 -12.21 -8.79
N LEU A 3 -16.09 -10.89 -8.95
CA LEU A 3 -14.99 -9.97 -9.17
C LEU A 3 -14.12 -9.82 -7.92
N ALA A 4 -12.82 -9.71 -8.17
CA ALA A 4 -11.71 -9.27 -7.31
C ALA A 4 -12.07 -8.83 -5.88
N SER A 5 -11.52 -9.55 -4.90
CA SER A 5 -11.40 -9.06 -3.52
C SER A 5 -9.95 -9.25 -3.03
N CYS A 6 -9.20 -8.14 -3.00
CA CYS A 6 -7.91 -7.95 -2.30
C CYS A 6 -8.18 -7.21 -0.98
N ASN A 7 -7.24 -7.10 -0.03
CA ASN A 7 -7.34 -6.02 0.98
C ASN A 7 -6.45 -4.80 0.74
N VAL A 8 -6.26 -4.50 -0.55
CA VAL A 8 -5.93 -3.15 -1.03
C VAL A 8 -6.94 -2.10 -0.51
N LEU A 9 -8.17 -2.51 -0.18
CA LEU A 9 -9.20 -1.63 0.39
C LEU A 9 -8.83 -1.08 1.78
N GLN A 10 -8.37 -1.94 2.70
CA GLN A 10 -7.92 -1.55 4.04
C GLN A 10 -6.67 -0.68 3.96
N PHE A 11 -5.72 -1.03 3.09
CA PHE A 11 -4.57 -0.16 2.85
C PHE A 11 -5.01 1.21 2.31
N GLY A 12 -5.95 1.25 1.36
CA GLY A 12 -6.53 2.48 0.84
C GLY A 12 -7.21 3.33 1.92
N ALA A 13 -7.93 2.71 2.86
CA ALA A 13 -8.54 3.39 4.01
C ALA A 13 -7.48 3.99 4.94
N ILE A 14 -6.42 3.24 5.23
CA ILE A 14 -5.27 3.70 6.02
C ILE A 14 -4.58 4.90 5.35
N VAL A 15 -4.31 4.82 4.04
CA VAL A 15 -3.71 5.92 3.26
C VAL A 15 -4.60 7.16 3.32
N LYS A 16 -5.91 7.02 3.05
CA LYS A 16 -6.87 8.13 3.11
C LYS A 16 -6.88 8.79 4.48
N HIS A 17 -6.88 8.01 5.56
CA HIS A 17 -6.87 8.53 6.92
C HIS A 17 -5.59 9.31 7.25
N LYS A 18 -4.42 8.80 6.80
CA LYS A 18 -3.12 9.42 7.09
C LYS A 18 -2.80 10.65 6.25
N THR A 19 -3.16 10.64 4.98
CA THR A 19 -2.77 11.68 4.03
C THR A 19 -3.90 12.65 3.69
N GLY A 20 -5.15 12.29 4.01
CA GLY A 20 -6.35 13.02 3.59
C GLY A 20 -6.62 12.95 2.08
N LYS A 21 -5.78 12.25 1.30
CA LYS A 21 -5.90 12.15 -0.16
C LYS A 21 -6.64 10.88 -0.57
N SER A 22 -7.23 10.90 -1.76
CA SER A 22 -7.79 9.68 -2.34
C SER A 22 -6.66 8.66 -2.55
N PRO A 23 -6.82 7.39 -2.14
CA PRO A 23 -5.80 6.37 -2.36
C PRO A 23 -5.55 6.12 -3.85
N LEU A 24 -6.54 6.41 -4.71
CA LEU A 24 -6.41 6.32 -6.16
C LEU A 24 -5.39 7.30 -6.73
N SER A 25 -5.11 8.41 -6.04
CA SER A 25 -4.10 9.39 -6.47
C SER A 25 -2.67 8.81 -6.46
N TYR A 26 -2.45 7.69 -5.78
CA TYR A 26 -1.17 6.99 -5.74
C TYR A 26 -1.12 5.82 -6.73
N ASN A 27 -2.22 5.50 -7.43
CA ASN A 27 -2.23 4.40 -8.38
C ASN A 27 -1.63 4.85 -9.72
N GLY A 28 -0.48 4.30 -10.09
CA GLY A 28 0.27 4.71 -11.27
C GLY A 28 1.06 6.01 -11.07
N TYR A 29 1.29 6.44 -9.83
CA TYR A 29 2.09 7.62 -9.53
C TYR A 29 3.59 7.31 -9.54
N GLY A 30 4.38 8.16 -10.20
CA GLY A 30 5.83 8.00 -10.25
C GLY A 30 6.27 6.70 -10.93
N CYS A 31 7.39 6.13 -10.48
CA CYS A 31 7.96 4.91 -11.02
C CYS A 31 7.56 3.64 -10.24
N TYR A 32 7.17 3.78 -8.98
CA TYR A 32 6.99 2.67 -8.04
C TYR A 32 5.58 2.56 -7.43
N CYS A 33 4.79 3.63 -7.38
CA CYS A 33 3.41 3.54 -6.87
C CYS A 33 2.49 2.92 -7.95
N GLY A 34 2.56 1.59 -8.13
CA GLY A 34 1.78 0.87 -9.13
C GLY A 34 2.45 -0.43 -9.59
N LEU A 35 2.09 -0.90 -10.80
CA LEU A 35 2.73 -2.04 -11.45
C LEU A 35 4.03 -1.60 -12.13
N GLY A 36 5.17 -1.73 -11.46
CA GLY A 36 6.48 -1.41 -12.05
C GLY A 36 7.56 -1.05 -11.02
N GLY A 37 8.73 -0.65 -11.53
CA GLY A 37 9.79 0.00 -10.74
C GLY A 37 11.21 -0.47 -11.04
N SER A 38 11.89 0.19 -11.98
CA SER A 38 13.29 -0.09 -12.35
C SER A 38 14.15 1.18 -12.48
N LYS A 39 13.60 2.36 -12.15
CA LYS A 39 14.24 3.67 -12.32
C LYS A 39 14.37 4.42 -10.99
N LYS A 40 15.11 5.53 -10.98
CA LYS A 40 15.20 6.41 -9.79
C LYS A 40 13.81 6.91 -9.39
N PRO A 41 13.44 6.93 -8.09
CA PRO A 41 12.16 7.47 -7.64
C PRO A 41 11.98 8.91 -8.08
N LEU A 42 10.76 9.27 -8.47
CA LEU A 42 10.40 10.62 -8.89
C LEU A 42 10.55 11.63 -7.76
N ASP A 43 10.02 11.30 -6.58
CA ASP A 43 10.01 12.15 -5.40
C ASP A 43 10.00 11.33 -4.10
N ALA A 44 9.81 11.99 -2.96
CA ALA A 44 9.73 11.32 -1.66
C ALA A 44 8.53 10.34 -1.56
N THR A 45 7.40 10.66 -2.20
CA THR A 45 6.21 9.80 -2.22
C THR A 45 6.51 8.50 -2.97
N ASP A 46 7.12 8.61 -4.14
CA ASP A 46 7.51 7.46 -4.96
C ASP A 46 8.56 6.58 -4.27
N ASN A 47 9.44 7.20 -3.47
CA ASN A 47 10.37 6.46 -2.63
C ASN A 47 9.65 5.63 -1.54
N CYS A 48 8.58 6.15 -0.94
CA CYS A 48 7.75 5.37 0.00
C CYS A 48 7.12 4.16 -0.69
N CYS A 49 6.64 4.32 -1.92
CA CYS A 49 6.09 3.19 -2.71
C CYS A 49 7.17 2.16 -3.05
N ARG A 50 8.39 2.58 -3.37
CA ARG A 50 9.53 1.67 -3.55
C ARG A 50 9.79 0.84 -2.29
N ALA A 51 9.85 1.48 -1.13
CA ALA A 51 10.04 0.80 0.15
C ALA A 51 8.89 -0.15 0.48
N HIS A 52 7.65 0.26 0.22
CA HIS A 52 6.45 -0.57 0.38
C HIS A 52 6.49 -1.82 -0.51
N ASN A 53 6.87 -1.68 -1.78
CA ASN A 53 7.03 -2.81 -2.70
C ASN A 53 8.12 -3.78 -2.21
N CYS A 54 9.22 -3.27 -1.62
CA CYS A 54 10.24 -4.11 -1.00
C CYS A 54 9.67 -4.90 0.19
N CYS A 55 8.89 -4.26 1.06
CA CYS A 55 8.21 -4.91 2.19
C CYS A 55 7.26 -6.02 1.71
N TYR A 56 6.44 -5.74 0.69
CA TYR A 56 5.52 -6.73 0.11
C TYR A 56 6.26 -7.93 -0.50
N LYS A 57 7.39 -7.69 -1.20
CA LYS A 57 8.22 -8.77 -1.73
C LYS A 57 8.77 -9.67 -0.61
N LYS A 58 9.28 -9.08 0.48
CA LYS A 58 9.75 -9.84 1.64
C LYS A 58 8.64 -10.69 2.26
N LEU A 59 7.46 -10.12 2.45
CA LEU A 59 6.29 -10.85 2.97
C LEU A 59 5.84 -11.99 2.06
N ALA A 60 5.84 -11.76 0.74
CA ALA A 60 5.54 -12.79 -0.25
C ALA A 60 6.55 -13.95 -0.21
N SER A 61 7.84 -13.66 0.00
CA SER A 61 8.87 -14.69 0.21
C SER A 61 8.64 -15.50 1.49
N SER A 62 7.93 -14.95 2.47
CA SER A 62 7.53 -15.65 3.70
C SER A 62 6.16 -16.33 3.60
N HIS A 63 5.67 -16.63 2.38
CA HIS A 63 4.37 -17.28 2.11
C HIS A 63 3.15 -16.48 2.63
N CYS A 64 3.33 -15.18 2.95
CA CYS A 64 2.21 -14.28 3.23
C CYS A 64 1.74 -13.65 1.93
N SER A 65 0.43 -13.46 1.76
CA SER A 65 -0.15 -12.79 0.60
C SER A 65 -0.61 -11.38 0.98
N PRO A 66 0.29 -10.38 1.06
CA PRO A 66 0.01 -9.07 1.67
C PRO A 66 -1.03 -8.23 0.92
N LYS A 67 -1.36 -8.61 -0.34
CA LYS A 67 -2.41 -7.97 -1.13
C LYS A 67 -3.82 -8.45 -0.77
N VAL A 68 -3.97 -9.63 -0.17
CA VAL A 68 -5.28 -10.27 0.08
C VAL A 68 -5.54 -10.53 1.56
N VAL A 69 -4.49 -10.71 2.36
CA VAL A 69 -4.62 -10.89 3.81
C VAL A 69 -5.17 -9.62 4.45
N THR A 70 -6.16 -9.78 5.33
CA THR A 70 -6.75 -8.68 6.11
C THR A 70 -5.89 -8.35 7.32
N TYR A 71 -5.89 -7.07 7.72
CA TYR A 71 -5.19 -6.58 8.90
C TYR A 71 -6.18 -6.31 10.04
N LYS A 72 -5.77 -6.57 11.27
CA LYS A 72 -6.41 -6.01 12.47
C LYS A 72 -5.71 -4.70 12.82
N TYR A 73 -6.45 -3.60 12.77
CA TYR A 73 -5.92 -2.28 13.05
C TYR A 73 -7.02 -1.34 13.52
N PHE A 74 -6.60 -0.29 14.22
CA PHE A 74 -7.44 0.80 14.67
C PHE A 74 -6.86 2.14 14.20
N LEU A 75 -7.74 3.05 13.81
CA LEU A 75 -7.38 4.40 13.43
C LEU A 75 -7.75 5.33 14.57
N GLN A 76 -6.76 6.00 15.14
CA GLN A 76 -6.99 6.95 16.23
C GLN A 76 -6.27 8.26 15.92
N ARG A 77 -7.06 9.34 15.76
CA ARG A 77 -6.60 10.68 15.38
C ARG A 77 -5.83 10.71 14.06
N ARG A 78 -4.50 10.68 14.13
CA ARG A 78 -3.55 10.64 13.00
C ARG A 78 -2.60 9.45 13.10
N GLN A 79 -2.94 8.42 13.89
CA GLN A 79 -2.11 7.24 14.14
C GLN A 79 -2.79 5.98 13.61
N ILE A 80 -1.97 5.01 13.19
CA ILE A 80 -2.42 3.65 12.86
C ILE A 80 -1.88 2.77 13.99
N MET A 81 -2.77 2.08 14.68
CA MET A 81 -2.41 1.09 15.69
C MET A 81 -2.69 -0.29 15.11
N CYS A 82 -1.66 -1.14 15.00
CA CYS A 82 -1.81 -2.52 14.53
C CYS A 82 -2.02 -3.44 15.74
N GLY A 83 -3.02 -4.33 15.69
CA GLY A 83 -3.39 -5.22 16.80
C GLY A 83 -4.80 -5.75 16.67
#